data_AF-A0AA36GW60-F1
#
_entry.id   AF-A0AA36GW60-F1
#
_cell.length_a   1.000
_cell.length_b   1.000
_cell.length_c   1.000
_cell.angle_alpha   90.00
_cell.angle_beta   90.00
_cell.angle_gamma   90.00
#
_symmetry.space_group_name_H-M   'P 1'
#
loop_
_entity.id
_entity.type
_entity.pdbx_description
1 polymer ?
#
loop_
_entity_poly.entity_id
_entity_poly.type
_entity_poly.pdbx_seq_one_letter_code
_entity_poly.pdbx_strand_id
1 'polypeptide(L)'
;MLVALLCLLVTVVYTCDIDVELESQTDGIMHSQFTFHNGTKSKVHHYKKKGDKNKAHIVGGLCNLQPTILKTYKEDPELGSGKQIGETRAFLEGAGMVHYMVHHDAWPRMGMRVGVSCGFGDCGGRG
;
A
#
# COMPACT_ATOMS: atom_id res chain seq x y z
N MET A 1 -16.10 34.84 -16.54
CA MET A 1 -14.64 34.64 -16.29
C MET A 1 -14.32 34.32 -14.83
N LEU A 2 -15.01 34.90 -13.82
CA LEU A 2 -14.78 34.57 -12.40
C LEU A 2 -15.08 33.09 -12.04
N VAL A 3 -16.13 32.51 -12.65
CA VAL A 3 -16.53 31.11 -12.42
C VAL A 3 -15.51 30.12 -13.00
N ALA A 4 -14.94 30.43 -14.17
CA ALA A 4 -13.86 29.62 -14.76
C ALA A 4 -12.58 29.69 -13.90
N LEU A 5 -12.28 30.84 -13.29
CA LEU A 5 -11.17 31.01 -12.34
C LEU A 5 -11.41 30.25 -11.03
N LEU A 6 -12.65 30.20 -10.54
CA LEU A 6 -13.02 29.41 -9.35
C LEU A 6 -12.91 27.90 -9.63
N CYS A 7 -13.30 27.44 -10.82
CA CYS A 7 -13.11 26.05 -11.24
C CYS A 7 -11.64 25.67 -11.44
N LEU A 8 -10.78 26.62 -11.81
CA LEU A 8 -9.32 26.46 -11.89
C LEU A 8 -8.63 26.43 -10.51
N LEU A 9 -9.22 27.05 -9.48
CA LEU A 9 -8.74 27.00 -8.09
C LEU A 9 -9.09 25.68 -7.38
N VAL A 10 -10.09 24.95 -7.89
CA VAL A 10 -10.20 23.51 -7.65
C VAL A 10 -9.23 22.77 -8.57
N THR A 11 -7.98 23.26 -8.68
CA THR A 11 -6.87 22.36 -8.97
C THR A 11 -6.95 21.31 -7.89
N VAL A 12 -7.44 20.13 -8.26
CA VAL A 12 -7.35 18.93 -7.44
C VAL A 12 -5.92 18.90 -6.97
N VAL A 13 -5.68 19.28 -5.72
CA VAL A 13 -4.42 18.96 -5.09
C VAL A 13 -4.51 17.45 -5.08
N TYR A 14 -3.85 16.80 -6.04
CA TYR A 14 -3.78 15.35 -6.14
C TYR A 14 -2.94 14.93 -4.95
N THR A 15 -3.55 14.99 -3.76
CA THR A 15 -2.95 14.66 -2.49
C THR A 15 -3.46 13.29 -2.14
N CYS A 16 -2.54 12.43 -1.78
CA CYS A 16 -2.88 11.14 -1.24
C CYS A 16 -3.02 11.31 0.26
N ASP A 17 -4.11 10.76 0.77
CA ASP A 17 -4.36 10.61 2.18
C ASP A 17 -5.00 9.22 2.35
N ILE A 18 -4.15 8.20 2.32
CA ILE A 18 -4.58 6.82 2.22
C ILE A 18 -4.15 6.06 3.47
N ASP A 19 -5.14 5.66 4.26
CA ASP A 19 -4.98 4.72 5.35
C ASP A 19 -4.87 3.30 4.81
N VAL A 20 -3.84 2.59 5.25
CA VAL A 20 -3.59 1.22 4.82
C VAL A 20 -3.68 0.29 6.01
N GLU A 21 -4.53 -0.73 5.89
CA GLU A 21 -4.58 -1.86 6.81
C GLU A 21 -3.95 -3.09 6.16
N LEU A 22 -2.97 -3.69 6.84
CA LEU A 22 -2.35 -4.95 6.45
C LEU A 22 -2.79 -6.02 7.42
N GLU A 23 -3.28 -7.15 6.92
CA GLU A 23 -3.75 -8.26 7.75
C GLU A 23 -3.12 -9.58 7.32
N SER A 24 -2.55 -10.30 8.30
CA SER A 24 -2.03 -11.64 8.11
C SER A 24 -3.15 -12.66 7.89
N GLN A 25 -3.03 -13.47 6.84
CA GLN A 25 -3.96 -14.55 6.54
C GLN A 25 -3.46 -15.93 6.97
N THR A 26 -2.25 -16.02 7.52
CA THR A 26 -1.56 -17.28 7.87
C THR A 26 -0.89 -17.22 9.24
N ASP A 27 -0.69 -18.36 9.90
CA ASP A 27 -0.03 -18.43 11.22
C ASP A 27 1.52 -18.43 11.17
N GLY A 28 2.11 -18.24 9.99
CA GLY A 28 3.56 -18.16 9.83
C GLY A 28 4.13 -16.79 10.22
N ILE A 29 5.31 -16.78 10.85
CA ILE A 29 6.07 -15.55 11.11
C ILE A 29 6.50 -14.94 9.78
N MET A 30 6.21 -13.66 9.58
CA MET A 30 6.62 -12.95 8.38
C MET A 30 6.73 -11.45 8.63
N HIS A 31 7.35 -10.76 7.69
CA HIS A 31 7.56 -9.33 7.70
C HIS A 31 7.00 -8.71 6.42
N SER A 32 6.59 -7.45 6.47
CA SER A 32 6.24 -6.67 5.29
C SER A 32 6.82 -5.26 5.36
N GLN A 33 7.10 -4.67 4.20
CA GLN A 33 7.59 -3.30 4.12
C GLN A 33 7.08 -2.65 2.85
N PHE A 34 6.59 -1.42 2.97
CA PHE A 34 6.25 -0.60 1.83
C PHE A 34 7.48 0.13 1.30
N THR A 35 7.56 0.27 -0.02
CA THR A 35 8.27 1.35 -0.70
C THR A 35 7.21 2.23 -1.34
N PHE A 36 7.10 3.47 -0.88
CA PHE A 36 6.09 4.41 -1.36
C PHE A 36 6.46 5.02 -2.72
N HIS A 37 5.50 5.71 -3.33
CA HIS A 37 5.63 6.41 -4.60
C HIS A 37 6.78 7.44 -4.65
N ASN A 38 7.30 7.88 -3.50
CA ASN A 38 8.44 8.79 -3.41
C ASN A 38 9.77 8.06 -3.13
N GLY A 39 9.78 6.73 -3.20
CA GLY A 39 10.95 5.88 -2.92
C GLY A 39 11.28 5.69 -1.44
N THR A 40 10.59 6.38 -0.53
CA THR A 40 10.79 6.17 0.91
C THR A 40 10.19 4.84 1.35
N LYS A 41 10.76 4.24 2.39
CA LYS A 41 10.30 2.96 2.94
C LYS A 41 9.52 3.18 4.23
N SER A 42 8.51 2.34 4.46
CA SER A 42 7.88 2.25 5.78
C SER A 42 8.82 1.57 6.77
N LYS A 43 8.48 1.64 8.07
CA LYS A 43 8.98 0.68 9.04
C LYS A 43 8.66 -0.75 8.59
N VAL A 44 9.46 -1.71 9.04
CA VAL A 44 9.13 -3.13 8.89
C VAL A 44 7.95 -3.48 9.78
N HIS A 45 6.93 -4.10 9.18
CA HIS A 45 5.76 -4.63 9.87
C HIS A 45 5.98 -6.10 10.15
N HIS A 46 5.76 -6.53 11.39
CA HIS A 46 5.96 -7.92 11.82
C HIS A 46 4.61 -8.57 12.13
N TYR A 47 4.44 -9.82 11.70
CA TYR A 47 3.27 -10.66 11.93
C TYR A 47 3.73 -11.99 12.53
N LYS A 48 3.03 -12.44 13.57
CA LYS A 48 3.34 -13.68 14.29
C LYS A 48 2.27 -14.75 14.11
N LYS A 49 1.05 -14.35 13.76
CA LYS A 49 -0.10 -15.24 13.58
C LYS A 49 -1.12 -14.70 12.58
N LYS A 50 -2.12 -15.51 12.23
CA LYS A 50 -3.25 -15.09 11.43
C LYS A 50 -4.08 -14.04 12.17
N GLY A 51 -4.57 -13.05 11.43
CA GLY A 51 -5.36 -11.93 11.96
C GLY A 51 -4.52 -10.81 12.60
N ASP A 52 -3.20 -10.93 12.64
CA ASP A 52 -2.35 -9.82 13.06
C ASP A 52 -2.47 -8.66 12.08
N LYS A 53 -2.78 -7.47 12.61
CA LYS A 53 -3.02 -6.25 11.84
C LYS A 53 -1.92 -5.23 12.04
N ASN A 54 -1.51 -4.62 10.94
CA ASN A 54 -0.59 -3.50 10.91
C ASN A 54 -1.19 -2.35 10.12
N LYS A 55 -0.76 -1.12 10.43
CA LYS A 55 -1.22 0.08 9.72
C LYS A 55 -0.05 0.82 9.08
N ALA A 56 -0.29 1.37 7.91
CA ALA A 56 0.57 2.32 7.23
C ALA A 56 -0.29 3.48 6.72
N HIS A 57 0.35 4.59 6.38
CA HIS A 57 -0.34 5.79 5.93
C HIS A 57 0.44 6.37 4.75
N ILE A 58 -0.19 6.44 3.59
CA ILE A 58 0.41 6.94 2.35
C ILE A 58 -0.06 8.38 2.19
N VAL A 59 0.88 9.30 2.37
CA VAL A 59 0.66 10.73 2.18
C VAL A 59 1.63 11.28 1.15
N GLY A 60 1.20 12.31 0.45
CA GLY A 60 2.01 12.99 -0.55
C GLY A 60 1.16 13.65 -1.61
N GLY A 61 1.81 14.12 -2.67
CA GLY A 61 1.15 14.59 -3.87
C GLY A 61 1.51 13.73 -5.08
N LEU A 62 0.58 13.56 -6.02
CA LEU A 62 0.79 12.86 -7.29
C LEU A 62 1.30 11.42 -7.10
N CYS A 63 0.68 10.65 -6.19
CA CYS A 63 1.18 9.32 -5.83
C CYS A 63 0.94 8.27 -6.92
N ASN A 64 0.15 8.58 -7.95
CA ASN A 64 0.02 7.75 -9.14
C ASN A 64 1.17 7.87 -10.15
N LEU A 65 2.20 8.70 -9.91
CA LEU A 65 3.35 8.79 -10.83
C LEU A 65 4.28 7.58 -10.71
N GLN A 66 4.35 6.98 -9.53
CA GLN A 66 5.16 5.80 -9.26
C GLN A 66 4.35 4.79 -8.43
N PRO A 67 4.61 3.49 -8.59
CA PRO A 67 3.87 2.50 -7.83
C PRO A 67 4.27 2.55 -6.36
N THR A 68 3.29 2.42 -5.48
CA THR A 68 3.55 1.94 -4.12
C THR A 68 3.72 0.43 -4.17
N ILE A 69 4.83 -0.06 -3.60
CA ILE A 69 5.23 -1.46 -3.63
C ILE A 69 5.15 -2.02 -2.21
N LEU A 70 4.40 -3.09 -2.02
CA LEU A 70 4.42 -3.87 -0.79
C LEU A 70 5.20 -5.15 -1.02
N LYS A 71 6.25 -5.38 -0.23
CA LYS A 71 7.02 -6.63 -0.23
C LYS A 71 6.79 -7.38 1.06
N THR A 72 6.75 -8.71 0.98
CA THR A 72 6.69 -9.61 2.14
C THR A 72 7.94 -10.49 2.20
N TYR A 73 8.38 -10.82 3.41
CA TYR A 73 9.63 -11.53 3.69
C TYR A 73 9.42 -12.58 4.78
N LYS A 74 10.16 -13.68 4.71
CA LYS A 74 10.19 -14.70 5.78
C LYS A 74 10.98 -14.25 7.01
N GLU A 75 11.94 -13.35 6.81
CA GLU A 75 12.84 -12.82 7.82
C GLU A 75 12.86 -11.30 7.72
N ASP A 76 13.31 -10.64 8.78
CA ASP A 76 13.42 -9.18 8.79
C ASP A 76 14.36 -8.69 7.66
N PRO A 77 13.86 -7.87 6.71
CA PRO A 77 14.65 -7.41 5.58
C PRO A 77 15.74 -6.39 5.96
N GLU A 78 15.72 -5.84 7.18
CA GLU A 78 16.74 -4.90 7.67
C GLU A 78 17.87 -5.60 8.44
N LEU A 79 17.66 -6.84 8.91
CA LEU A 79 18.60 -7.58 9.78
C LEU A 79 19.19 -8.84 9.14
N GLY A 80 18.78 -9.24 7.94
CA GLY A 80 19.22 -10.49 7.32
C GLY A 80 19.13 -10.52 5.79
N SER A 81 19.27 -11.71 5.22
CA SER A 81 19.25 -11.94 3.75
C SER A 81 17.90 -11.63 3.08
N GLY A 82 16.87 -11.28 3.86
CA GLY A 82 15.60 -10.76 3.36
C GLY A 82 14.94 -11.70 2.36
N LYS A 83 14.76 -12.98 2.72
CA LYS A 83 14.13 -13.96 1.82
C LYS A 83 12.71 -13.52 1.48
N GLN A 84 12.58 -12.88 0.33
CA GLN A 84 11.33 -12.31 -0.17
C GLN A 84 10.35 -13.46 -0.49
N ILE A 85 9.13 -13.34 0.01
CA ILE A 85 8.01 -14.25 -0.28
C ILE A 85 7.35 -13.81 -1.58
N GLY A 86 7.02 -12.52 -1.68
CA GLY A 86 6.38 -11.95 -2.85
C GLY A 86 6.30 -10.43 -2.76
N GLU A 87 5.73 -9.83 -3.79
CA GLU A 87 5.46 -8.40 -3.82
C GLU A 87 4.20 -8.08 -4.61
N THR A 88 3.60 -6.95 -4.28
CA THR A 88 2.51 -6.36 -5.03
C THR A 88 2.80 -4.88 -5.27
N ARG A 89 2.28 -4.34 -6.38
CA ARG A 89 2.55 -2.99 -6.85
C ARG A 89 1.25 -2.36 -7.29
N ALA A 90 0.99 -1.14 -6.85
CA ALA A 90 -0.20 -0.41 -7.23
C ALA A 90 0.08 1.09 -7.37
N PHE A 91 -0.51 1.69 -8.39
CA PHE A 91 -0.50 3.14 -8.59
C PHE A 91 -1.75 3.71 -7.92
N LEU A 92 -1.59 4.20 -6.70
CA LEU A 92 -2.68 4.65 -5.83
C LEU A 92 -2.79 6.18 -5.82
N GLU A 93 -4.02 6.70 -5.77
CA GLU A 93 -4.30 8.14 -5.71
C GLU A 93 -5.64 8.43 -5.02
N GLY A 94 -5.75 9.59 -4.39
CA GLY A 94 -6.96 10.04 -3.69
C GLY A 94 -6.91 9.85 -2.17
N ALA A 95 -8.08 9.92 -1.52
CA ALA A 95 -8.19 9.91 -0.08
C ALA A 95 -9.16 8.83 0.41
N GLY A 96 -8.70 7.97 1.32
CA GLY A 96 -9.53 6.88 1.85
C GLY A 96 -8.73 5.72 2.43
N MET A 97 -9.23 4.50 2.23
CA MET A 97 -8.66 3.29 2.84
C MET A 97 -8.33 2.21 1.81
N VAL A 98 -7.25 1.46 2.05
CA VAL A 98 -6.88 0.24 1.32
C VAL A 98 -6.54 -0.88 2.30
N HIS A 99 -7.06 -2.07 2.04
CA HIS A 99 -6.72 -3.29 2.77
C HIS A 99 -5.74 -4.15 1.96
N TYR A 100 -4.76 -4.75 2.63
CA TYR A 100 -3.85 -5.74 2.07
C TYR A 100 -3.87 -7.02 2.89
N MET A 101 -3.95 -8.14 2.19
CA MET A 101 -3.79 -9.48 2.75
C MET A 101 -2.35 -9.95 2.53
N VAL A 102 -1.66 -10.28 3.62
CA VAL A 102 -0.30 -10.81 3.58
C VAL A 102 -0.28 -12.28 3.99
N HIS A 103 0.59 -13.08 3.37
CA HIS A 103 0.67 -14.53 3.55
C HIS A 103 2.14 -14.95 3.71
N HIS A 104 2.40 -15.99 4.50
CA HIS A 104 3.75 -16.53 4.68
C HIS A 104 4.25 -17.35 3.47
N ASP A 105 3.32 -17.87 2.66
CA ASP A 105 3.55 -18.82 1.57
C ASP A 105 3.02 -18.35 0.22
N ALA A 106 2.33 -17.22 0.17
CA ALA A 106 1.77 -16.64 -1.04
C ALA A 106 2.09 -15.15 -1.16
N TRP A 107 1.90 -14.61 -2.37
CA TRP A 107 2.15 -13.20 -2.63
C TRP A 107 1.13 -12.32 -1.88
N PRO A 108 1.55 -11.13 -1.41
CA PRO A 108 0.62 -10.19 -0.82
C PRO A 108 -0.40 -9.74 -1.86
N ARG A 109 -1.63 -9.49 -1.43
CA ARG A 109 -2.75 -9.10 -2.31
C ARG A 109 -3.44 -7.86 -1.78
N MET A 110 -3.80 -6.94 -2.66
CA MET A 110 -4.74 -5.88 -2.31
C MET A 110 -6.14 -6.48 -2.17
N GLY A 111 -6.80 -6.15 -1.07
CA GLY A 111 -8.20 -6.47 -0.80
C GLY A 111 -9.11 -5.30 -1.17
N MET A 112 -9.96 -4.91 -0.22
CA MET A 112 -10.90 -3.81 -0.43
C MET A 112 -10.21 -2.44 -0.47
N ARG A 113 -10.82 -1.51 -1.22
CA ARG A 113 -10.43 -0.09 -1.25
C ARG A 113 -11.68 0.78 -1.22
N VAL A 114 -11.62 1.91 -0.52
CA VAL A 114 -12.72 2.86 -0.38
C VAL A 114 -12.14 4.26 -0.52
N GLY A 115 -12.70 5.09 -1.40
CA GLY A 115 -12.20 6.47 -1.64
C GLY A 115 -10.87 6.57 -2.39
N VAL A 116 -10.24 5.43 -2.69
CA VAL A 116 -8.93 5.36 -3.36
C VAL A 116 -9.09 4.89 -4.80
N SER A 117 -8.53 5.67 -5.71
CA SER A 117 -8.38 5.29 -7.11
C SER A 117 -7.08 4.49 -7.30
N CYS A 118 -7.12 3.50 -8.18
CA CYS A 118 -5.95 2.69 -8.55
C CYS A 118 -5.87 2.61 -10.06
N GLY A 119 -4.83 3.21 -10.63
CA GLY A 119 -4.68 3.32 -12.07
C GLY A 119 -4.14 2.07 -12.74
N PHE A 120 -3.23 1.35 -12.05
CA PHE A 120 -2.56 0.17 -12.61
C PHE A 120 -1.98 -0.71 -11.49
N GLY A 121 -1.77 -2.00 -11.80
CA GLY A 121 -1.20 -2.97 -10.87
C GLY A 121 -2.25 -3.80 -10.13
N ASP A 122 -1.91 -4.23 -8.92
CA ASP A 122 -2.81 -5.00 -8.07
C ASP A 122 -3.83 -4.07 -7.41
N CYS A 123 -4.99 -4.01 -8.04
CA CYS A 123 -6.06 -3.07 -7.73
C CYS A 123 -7.25 -3.74 -7.03
N GLY A 124 -7.05 -4.86 -6.35
CA GLY A 124 -8.08 -5.49 -5.49
C GLY A 124 -9.22 -6.19 -6.25
N GLY A 125 -8.95 -6.75 -7.43
CA GLY A 125 -9.98 -7.24 -8.34
C GLY A 125 -9.76 -8.64 -8.93
N ARG A 126 -8.97 -9.51 -8.30
CA ARG A 126 -8.79 -10.90 -8.77
C ARG A 126 -8.83 -11.89 -7.60
N GLY A 127 -10.02 -12.42 -7.35
CA GLY A 127 -10.23 -13.79 -6.88
C GLY A 127 -10.53 -14.67 -8.08
#